data_AF-A0A7C7A7K2-F1
#
_entry.id   AF-A0A7C7A7K2-F1
#
_cell.length_a   1.000
_cell.length_b   1.000
_cell.length_c   1.000
_cell.angle_alpha   90.00
_cell.angle_beta   90.00
_cell.angle_gamma   90.00
#
_symmetry.space_group_name_H-M   'P 1'
#
loop_
_entity.id
_entity.type
_entity.pdbx_description
1 polymer ?
#
loop_
_entity_poly.entity_id
_entity_poly.type
_entity_poly.pdbx_seq_one_letter_code
_entity_poly.pdbx_strand_id
1 'polypeptide(L)'
;ESVKSACDLMGFDFLHLANEGKLIAVVDRKYAEEALEIMKSDKYGKNAAIIGEVNDSKLVTINTVYGTSRIIDRPIGELLPRIC
;
A
#
# COMPACT_ATOMS: atom_id res chain seq x y z
N GLU A 1 8.17 -6.39 -10.62
CA GLU A 1 8.61 -7.79 -10.37
C GLU A 1 9.78 -7.87 -9.40
N SER A 2 10.87 -7.13 -9.59
CA SER A 2 12.07 -7.18 -8.73
C SER A 2 11.80 -7.04 -7.21
N VAL A 3 10.96 -6.09 -6.80
CA VAL A 3 10.64 -5.86 -5.37
C VAL A 3 9.97 -7.08 -4.75
N LYS A 4 8.98 -7.66 -5.45
CA LYS A 4 8.25 -8.84 -4.97
C LYS A 4 9.20 -10.02 -4.82
N SER A 5 10.03 -10.29 -5.83
CA SER A 5 11.01 -11.38 -5.77
C SER A 5 12.03 -11.21 -4.65
N ALA A 6 12.51 -9.99 -4.39
CA ALA A 6 13.40 -9.71 -3.27
C ALA A 6 12.71 -9.93 -1.92
N CYS A 7 11.47 -9.45 -1.77
CA CYS A 7 10.67 -9.66 -0.55
C CYS A 7 10.41 -11.15 -0.29
N ASP A 8 10.02 -11.90 -1.32
CA ASP A 8 9.78 -13.34 -1.24
C ASP A 8 11.05 -14.10 -0.81
N LEU A 9 12.21 -13.74 -1.36
CA LEU A 9 13.49 -14.34 -0.99
C LEU A 9 13.90 -14.04 0.46
N MET A 10 13.65 -12.81 0.91
CA MET A 10 14.06 -12.34 2.25
C MET A 10 13.02 -12.62 3.34
N GLY A 11 11.83 -13.09 2.98
CA GLY A 11 10.73 -13.31 3.92
C GLY A 11 10.10 -12.01 4.43
N PHE A 12 10.22 -10.92 3.68
CA PHE A 12 9.63 -9.63 4.05
C PHE A 12 8.25 -9.44 3.44
N ASP A 13 7.36 -8.83 4.23
CA ASP A 13 6.12 -8.29 3.68
C ASP A 13 6.39 -6.89 3.12
N PHE A 14 6.17 -6.71 1.83
CA PHE A 14 6.37 -5.44 1.14
C PHE A 14 5.51 -4.31 1.72
N LEU A 15 4.41 -4.64 2.40
CA LEU A 15 3.54 -3.66 3.07
C LEU A 15 4.18 -3.02 4.31
N HIS A 16 5.26 -3.61 4.83
CA HIS A 16 5.98 -3.10 6.00
C HIS A 16 7.33 -2.43 5.65
N LEU A 17 7.71 -2.38 4.38
CA LEU A 17 8.92 -1.70 3.95
C LEU A 17 8.71 -0.20 3.83
N ALA A 18 9.73 0.57 4.25
CA ALA A 18 9.73 2.01 4.15
C ALA A 18 9.67 2.48 2.68
N ASN A 19 8.97 3.59 2.45
CA ASN A 19 8.90 4.27 1.16
C ASN A 19 9.27 5.75 1.35
N GLU A 20 10.26 6.26 0.60
CA GLU A 20 10.74 7.65 0.71
C GLU A 20 10.20 8.61 -0.37
N GLY A 21 9.22 8.17 -1.16
CA GLY A 21 8.69 8.95 -2.27
C GLY A 21 7.28 8.53 -2.67
N LYS A 22 6.50 8.04 -1.71
CA LYS A 22 5.12 7.58 -1.91
C LYS A 22 4.20 8.27 -0.93
N LEU A 23 2.94 8.39 -1.32
CA LEU A 23 1.88 8.94 -0.48
C LEU A 23 0.71 7.96 -0.41
N ILE A 24 -0.04 8.05 0.68
CA ILE A 24 -1.38 7.48 0.81
C ILE A 24 -2.33 8.66 0.95
N ALA A 25 -3.39 8.67 0.15
CA ALA A 25 -4.44 9.67 0.20
C ALA A 25 -5.77 9.00 0.52
N VAL A 26 -6.54 9.62 1.43
CA VAL A 26 -7.93 9.24 1.71
C VAL A 26 -8.80 10.37 1.20
N VAL A 27 -9.71 10.04 0.28
CA VAL A 27 -10.60 11.01 -0.38
C VAL A 27 -12.04 10.52 -0.29
N ASP A 28 -13.00 11.45 -0.44
CA ASP A 28 -14.40 11.08 -0.59
C ASP A 28 -14.58 10.18 -1.83
N ARG A 29 -15.42 9.15 -1.71
CA ARG A 29 -15.67 8.16 -2.76
C ARG A 29 -16.01 8.79 -4.11
N LYS A 30 -16.73 9.91 -4.12
CA LYS A 30 -17.14 10.59 -5.36
C LYS A 30 -15.98 11.25 -6.11
N TYR A 31 -14.84 11.50 -5.44
CA TYR A 31 -13.64 12.11 -6.02
C TYR A 31 -12.52 11.10 -6.27
N ALA A 32 -12.72 9.80 -6.01
CA ALA A 32 -11.65 8.81 -6.08
C ALA A 32 -11.00 8.72 -7.47
N GLU A 33 -11.80 8.66 -8.54
CA GLU A 33 -11.30 8.60 -9.91
C GLU A 33 -10.64 9.91 -10.34
N GLU A 34 -11.22 11.07 -10.00
CA GLU A 34 -10.64 12.38 -10.31
C GLU A 34 -9.27 12.56 -9.63
N ALA A 35 -9.17 12.23 -8.35
CA ALA A 35 -7.91 12.27 -7.61
C ALA A 35 -6.87 11.33 -8.23
N LEU A 36 -7.28 10.12 -8.65
CA LEU A 36 -6.41 9.15 -9.30
C LEU A 36 -5.84 9.69 -10.62
N GLU A 37 -6.67 10.29 -11.46
CA GLU A 37 -6.24 10.88 -12.73
C GLU A 37 -5.30 12.06 -12.52
N ILE A 38 -5.58 12.92 -11.54
CA ILE A 38 -4.66 14.01 -11.15
C ILE A 38 -3.30 13.44 -10.74
N MET A 39 -3.27 12.41 -9.89
CA MET A 39 -2.01 11.78 -9.46
C MET A 39 -1.26 11.17 -10.65
N LYS A 40 -1.94 10.46 -11.53
CA LYS A 40 -1.32 9.83 -12.72
C LYS A 40 -0.76 10.84 -13.72
N SER A 41 -1.28 12.08 -13.73
CA SER A 41 -0.73 13.16 -14.56
C SER A 41 0.66 13.63 -14.13
N ASP A 42 1.04 13.40 -12.86
CA ASP A 42 2.37 13.73 -12.36
C ASP A 42 3.39 12.62 -12.67
N LYS A 43 4.64 13.02 -12.92
CA LYS A 43 5.72 12.07 -13.25
C LYS A 43 5.98 11.03 -12.15
N TYR A 44 5.75 11.36 -10.88
CA TYR A 44 5.91 10.46 -9.74
C TYR A 44 4.65 9.61 -9.45
N GLY A 45 3.47 10.07 -9.90
CA GLY A 45 2.20 9.41 -9.64
C GLY A 45 1.71 8.46 -10.74
N LYS A 46 2.51 8.21 -11.79
CA LYS A 46 2.15 7.30 -12.91
C LYS A 46 1.60 5.94 -12.49
N ASN A 47 2.08 5.42 -11.35
CA ASN A 47 1.66 4.12 -10.78
C ASN A 47 0.66 4.27 -9.62
N ALA A 48 0.02 5.43 -9.46
CA ALA A 48 -1.04 5.61 -8.48
C ALA A 48 -2.19 4.66 -8.79
N ALA A 49 -2.83 4.18 -7.73
CA ALA A 49 -3.96 3.26 -7.80
C ALA A 49 -4.87 3.47 -6.59
N ILE A 50 -6.17 3.24 -6.79
CA ILE A 50 -7.11 3.05 -5.69
C ILE A 50 -6.84 1.65 -5.12
N ILE A 51 -6.44 1.58 -3.86
CA ILE A 51 -6.01 0.33 -3.20
C ILE A 51 -6.98 -0.18 -2.12
N GLY A 52 -8.09 0.51 -1.89
CA GLY A 52 -9.09 0.09 -0.91
C GLY A 52 -10.15 1.15 -0.65
N GLU A 53 -11.01 0.87 0.33
CA GLU A 53 -12.06 1.77 0.81
C GLU A 53 -12.13 1.73 2.34
N VAL A 54 -12.58 2.83 2.94
CA VAL A 54 -12.84 2.90 4.38
C VAL A 54 -14.24 2.34 4.65
N ASN A 55 -14.36 1.54 5.69
CA ASN A 55 -15.62 1.01 6.20
C ASN A 55 -15.66 1.13 7.74
N ASP A 56 -16.73 0.63 8.37
CA ASP A 56 -16.92 0.73 9.83
C ASP A 56 -16.01 -0.20 10.65
N SER A 57 -15.17 -1.02 10.00
CA SER A 57 -14.21 -1.89 10.68
C SER A 57 -13.11 -1.06 11.36
N LYS A 58 -12.68 -1.52 12.53
CA LYS A 58 -11.51 -0.98 13.23
C LYS A 58 -10.20 -1.65 12.81
N LEU A 59 -10.25 -2.53 11.81
CA LEU A 59 -9.12 -3.33 11.32
C LEU A 59 -8.80 -2.98 9.87
N VAL A 60 -7.52 -3.00 9.54
CA VAL A 60 -7.05 -2.96 8.15
C VAL A 60 -6.95 -4.39 7.63
N THR A 61 -7.66 -4.70 6.55
CA THR A 61 -7.62 -6.00 5.90
C THR A 61 -7.21 -5.87 4.43
N ILE A 62 -6.55 -6.90 3.92
CA ILE A 62 -6.22 -7.02 2.50
C ILE A 62 -6.88 -8.27 1.92
N ASN A 63 -7.50 -8.10 0.75
CA ASN A 63 -8.04 -9.21 -0.02
C ASN A 63 -6.89 -9.88 -0.79
N THR A 64 -6.76 -11.19 -0.62
CA THR A 64 -5.76 -12.00 -1.30
C THR A 64 -6.25 -12.40 -2.67
N VAL A 65 -5.32 -12.84 -3.51
CA VAL A 65 -5.63 -13.39 -4.84
C VAL A 65 -6.50 -14.66 -4.80
N TYR A 66 -6.63 -15.29 -3.62
CA TYR A 66 -7.43 -16.49 -3.40
C TYR A 66 -8.86 -16.17 -2.90
N GLY A 67 -9.25 -14.89 -2.87
CA GLY A 67 -10.58 -14.47 -2.42
C GLY A 67 -10.78 -14.50 -0.91
N THR A 68 -9.71 -14.68 -0.14
CA THR A 68 -9.72 -14.57 1.33
C THR A 68 -9.24 -13.19 1.77
N SER A 69 -9.47 -12.83 3.02
CA SER A 69 -8.92 -11.60 3.61
C SER A 69 -7.95 -11.95 4.73
N ARG A 70 -6.88 -11.17 4.88
CA ARG A 70 -6.00 -11.21 6.07
C ARG A 70 -5.93 -9.83 6.71
N ILE A 71 -5.70 -9.79 8.02
CA ILE A 71 -5.44 -8.54 8.76
C ILE A 71 -4.02 -8.09 8.45
N ILE A 72 -3.83 -6.78 8.26
CA ILE A 72 -2.51 -6.15 8.24
C ILE A 72 -2.24 -5.66 9.66
N ASP A 73 -1.34 -6.35 10.36
CA ASP A 73 -0.93 -5.95 11.69
C ASP A 73 0.01 -4.74 11.64
N ARG A 74 0.08 -4.01 12.75
CA ARG A 74 1.11 -2.97 12.89
C ARG A 74 2.48 -3.66 13.04
N PRO A 75 3.53 -3.18 12.36
CA PRO A 75 4.86 -3.74 12.52
C PRO A 75 5.33 -3.60 13.98
N ILE A 76 5.96 -4.66 14.50
CA ILE A 76 6.54 -4.67 15.84
C ILE A 76 8.00 -4.23 15.73
N GLY A 77 8.26 -2.94 15.94
CA GLY A 77 9.59 -2.35 15.79
C GLY A 77 9.99 -2.05 14.34
N GLU A 78 11.27 -1.82 14.11
CA GLU A 78 11.83 -1.55 12.78
C GLU A 78 12.18 -2.85 12.06
N LEU A 79 11.74 -3.00 10.81
CA LEU A 79 12.00 -4.20 10.00
C LEU A 79 13.49 -4.33 9.61
N LEU A 80 14.15 -3.20 9.33
CA LEU A 80 15.55 -3.15 8.93
C LEU A 80 16.25 -1.98 9.66
N PRO A 81 17.37 -2.23 10.35
CA PRO A 81 18.08 -1.17 11.04
C PRO A 81 18.68 -0.18 10.02
N ARG A 82 18.45 1.12 10.24
CA ARG A 82 18.96 2.21 9.38
C ARG A 82 18.41 2.15 7.94
N ILE A 83 17.12 1.83 7.79
CA ILE A 83 16.46 1.82 6.47
C ILE A 83 16.22 3.23 5.91
N CYS A 84 16.18 4.25 6.78
CA CYS A 84 16.07 5.68 6.47
C CYS A 84 16.93 6.49 7.45
#